data_AF-A0A9W8Y440-F1
#
_entry.id   AF-A0A9W8Y440-F1
#
_cell.length_a   1.000
_cell.length_b   1.000
_cell.length_c   1.000
_cell.angle_alpha   90.00
_cell.angle_beta   90.00
_cell.angle_gamma   90.00
#
_symmetry.space_group_name_H-M   'P 1'
#
loop_
_entity.id
_entity.type
_entity.pdbx_description
1 polymer ?
#
loop_
_entity_poly.entity_id
_entity_poly.type
_entity_poly.pdbx_seq_one_letter_code
_entity_poly.pdbx_strand_id
1 'polypeptide(L)'
;MLVWTFVTATSLGTLVASGILRSPSSSSIKFSQRLAREADSHDGVSNVVDELKSLALVPEVAGLDFDPKNYADAAMWELYADVKGEHLVCLMQATDKGAGFLIEDKRTPPSAASPWTGDLKNELATWFWHETDWDKSWECDWERIGLGKAFAALGLNAKPAYEDDGSPADGHNDCVSITHYDKEDYEDPEALWPMMKDVMDQKYYVGGKEYMATGGYYQFSVNKIDGAIIAININSPGSMANEFWVRRNWGRKAAPEELPGLRFCSDIYWAYWARDNPNVKSLRIYGASMIVNEQTVPLVARAFKNVGVKSLAPWPGTSFSWDTEEGIALIGSPIGATIAHMLIRHKAELGIKHISKVNVVTNDYGGGRPRFGEEPRKDLHLFFEIEDVPADKVTTDPAEQQKRDSVKHGIEVFESKVVHMNKNGSNIVREHIMRI
;
A
#
# COMPACT_ATOMS: atom_id res chain seq x y z
N MET A 1 -70.65 41.72 -2.56
CA MET A 1 -70.62 41.96 -1.09
C MET A 1 -70.82 40.61 -0.42
N LEU A 2 -69.75 40.07 0.20
CA LEU A 2 -69.63 38.89 1.11
C LEU A 2 -70.31 37.54 0.74
N VAL A 3 -69.82 36.34 1.06
CA VAL A 3 -68.54 35.67 1.40
C VAL A 3 -68.93 34.20 1.67
N TRP A 4 -68.18 33.24 1.09
CA TRP A 4 -67.78 31.87 1.52
C TRP A 4 -68.76 30.94 2.30
N THR A 5 -68.75 29.61 2.10
CA THR A 5 -67.67 28.68 2.51
C THR A 5 -67.81 27.25 1.92
N PHE A 6 -66.66 26.60 1.72
CA PHE A 6 -66.35 25.23 1.25
C PHE A 6 -66.72 24.09 2.20
N VAL A 7 -66.86 22.85 1.68
CA VAL A 7 -66.23 21.60 2.22
C VAL A 7 -65.89 20.63 1.05
N THR A 8 -64.78 19.93 1.23
CA THR A 8 -63.98 19.07 0.32
C THR A 8 -64.44 17.61 0.18
N ALA A 9 -64.00 16.94 -0.89
CA ALA A 9 -64.21 15.52 -1.15
C ALA A 9 -62.89 14.74 -1.32
N THR A 10 -62.90 13.49 -0.87
CA THR A 10 -61.85 12.45 -0.93
C THR A 10 -62.05 11.51 -2.13
N SER A 11 -60.96 11.00 -2.72
CA SER A 11 -60.74 9.54 -2.97
C SER A 11 -59.40 9.24 -3.67
N LEU A 12 -59.00 7.97 -3.57
CA LEU A 12 -57.72 7.29 -3.77
C LEU A 12 -56.98 7.48 -5.11
N GLY A 13 -55.65 7.36 -5.05
CA GLY A 13 -54.77 7.06 -6.19
C GLY A 13 -53.37 6.56 -5.78
N THR A 14 -53.06 5.32 -6.19
CA THR A 14 -51.77 4.64 -6.47
C THR A 14 -50.44 5.27 -6.02
N LEU A 15 -49.66 4.54 -5.22
CA LEU A 15 -48.28 4.88 -4.80
C LEU A 15 -47.27 4.42 -5.87
N VAL A 16 -46.54 5.36 -6.48
CA VAL A 16 -45.34 5.10 -7.30
C VAL A 16 -44.12 5.50 -6.46
N ALA A 17 -43.17 4.57 -6.30
CA ALA A 17 -41.91 4.79 -5.60
C ALA A 17 -40.97 5.66 -6.43
N SER A 18 -40.63 6.85 -5.92
CA SER A 18 -39.57 7.71 -6.46
C SER A 18 -38.21 7.30 -5.88
N GLY A 19 -37.37 6.70 -6.71
CA GLY A 19 -35.95 6.50 -6.45
C GLY A 19 -35.20 7.83 -6.56
N ILE A 20 -34.61 8.28 -5.45
CA ILE A 20 -33.71 9.43 -5.40
C ILE A 20 -32.38 8.99 -6.01
N LEU A 21 -32.12 9.46 -7.23
CA LEU A 21 -30.78 9.47 -7.84
C LEU A 21 -29.85 10.34 -6.99
N ARG A 22 -28.89 9.72 -6.29
CA ARG A 22 -27.79 10.45 -5.64
C ARG A 22 -26.85 10.97 -6.71
N SER A 23 -26.58 12.28 -6.68
CA SER A 23 -25.54 12.92 -7.47
C SER A 23 -24.14 12.41 -7.06
N PRO A 24 -23.11 12.56 -7.90
CA PRO A 24 -21.73 12.31 -7.48
C PRO A 24 -21.39 13.20 -6.27
N SER A 25 -20.56 12.69 -5.36
CA SER A 25 -20.09 13.42 -4.19
C SER A 25 -19.33 14.69 -4.61
N SER A 26 -19.51 15.76 -3.84
CA SER A 26 -18.90 17.08 -4.08
C SER A 26 -17.36 17.09 -4.05
N SER A 27 -16.73 15.99 -3.60
CA SER A 27 -15.28 15.78 -3.57
C SER A 27 -14.69 15.49 -4.97
N SER A 28 -15.37 14.67 -5.79
CA SER A 28 -14.93 14.32 -7.16
C SER A 28 -14.87 15.54 -8.11
N ILE A 29 -15.79 16.48 -7.91
CA ILE A 29 -15.85 17.75 -8.65
C ILE A 29 -14.75 18.71 -8.18
N LYS A 30 -14.43 18.72 -6.88
CA LYS A 30 -13.35 19.56 -6.33
C LYS A 30 -11.97 19.12 -6.80
N PHE A 31 -11.70 17.81 -6.90
CA PHE A 31 -10.43 17.29 -7.42
C PHE A 31 -10.25 17.62 -8.91
N SER A 32 -11.30 17.41 -9.72
CA SER A 32 -11.29 17.76 -11.16
C SER A 32 -11.12 19.27 -11.39
N GLN A 33 -11.72 20.10 -10.52
CA GLN A 33 -11.57 21.56 -10.59
C GLN A 33 -10.22 22.07 -10.07
N ARG A 34 -9.56 21.37 -9.13
CA ARG A 34 -8.21 21.68 -8.64
C ARG A 34 -7.16 21.34 -9.70
N LEU A 35 -7.25 20.15 -10.32
CA LEU A 35 -6.42 19.75 -11.45
C LEU A 35 -6.57 20.69 -12.66
N ALA A 36 -7.78 21.14 -12.96
CA ALA A 36 -8.02 22.09 -14.05
C ALA A 36 -7.48 23.50 -13.75
N ARG A 37 -7.36 23.89 -12.46
CA ARG A 37 -6.79 25.18 -12.05
C ARG A 37 -5.26 25.16 -11.93
N GLU A 38 -4.68 24.01 -11.64
CA GLU A 38 -3.22 23.83 -11.53
C GLU A 38 -2.56 23.49 -12.88
N ALA A 39 -3.32 23.01 -13.87
CA ALA A 39 -2.85 22.85 -15.26
C ALA A 39 -2.55 24.18 -15.97
N ASP A 40 -3.08 25.31 -15.47
CA ASP A 40 -2.82 26.65 -16.01
C ASP A 40 -1.56 27.32 -15.44
N SER A 41 -0.86 26.70 -14.47
CA SER A 41 0.44 27.17 -14.00
C SER A 41 1.52 26.13 -14.30
N HIS A 42 2.39 26.45 -15.27
CA HIS A 42 3.49 25.60 -15.73
C HIS A 42 4.52 25.23 -14.63
N ASP A 43 4.42 25.84 -13.44
CA ASP A 43 5.38 25.68 -12.34
C ASP A 43 4.83 24.86 -11.14
N GLY A 44 3.54 24.52 -11.10
CA GLY A 44 2.91 23.85 -9.94
C GLY A 44 2.99 22.32 -9.92
N VAL A 45 2.84 21.69 -11.09
CA VAL A 45 2.72 20.22 -11.21
C VAL A 45 4.08 19.52 -11.14
N SER A 46 5.17 20.18 -11.58
CA SER A 46 6.53 19.62 -11.53
C SER A 46 6.98 19.32 -10.10
N ASN A 47 6.67 20.20 -9.15
CA ASN A 47 7.11 20.04 -7.76
C ASN A 47 6.43 18.87 -7.05
N VAL A 48 5.13 18.65 -7.28
CA VAL A 48 4.37 17.54 -6.66
C VAL A 48 4.82 16.19 -7.24
N VAL A 49 5.09 16.15 -8.56
CA VAL A 49 5.56 14.94 -9.24
C VAL A 49 7.02 14.61 -8.87
N ASP A 50 7.88 15.61 -8.68
CA ASP A 50 9.25 15.40 -8.22
C ASP A 50 9.30 15.01 -6.72
N GLU A 51 8.34 15.45 -5.91
CA GLU A 51 8.15 14.95 -4.53
C GLU A 51 7.66 13.49 -4.53
N LEU A 52 6.71 13.13 -5.40
CA LEU A 52 6.22 11.75 -5.55
C LEU A 52 7.27 10.78 -6.12
N LYS A 53 8.19 11.26 -6.97
CA LYS A 53 9.32 10.48 -7.50
C LYS A 53 10.51 10.37 -6.54
N SER A 54 10.63 11.27 -5.56
CA SER A 54 11.78 11.33 -4.63
C SER A 54 11.50 10.80 -3.22
N LEU A 55 10.25 10.46 -2.89
CA LEU A 55 9.88 9.89 -1.59
C LEU A 55 10.11 8.38 -1.55
N ALA A 56 11.38 8.00 -1.37
CA ALA A 56 11.68 6.78 -0.62
C ALA A 56 10.84 6.81 0.67
N LEU A 57 10.11 5.73 0.97
CA LEU A 57 9.45 5.55 2.25
C LEU A 57 10.49 5.78 3.36
N VAL A 58 10.38 6.87 4.12
CA VAL A 58 11.22 7.16 5.28
C VAL A 58 10.35 7.06 6.54
N PRO A 59 10.42 5.93 7.28
CA PRO A 59 9.89 5.82 8.63
C PRO A 59 11.02 6.11 9.65
N GLU A 60 10.99 7.29 10.30
CA GLU A 60 11.96 7.69 11.33
C GLU A 60 11.91 6.76 12.57
N VAL A 61 13.06 6.20 12.97
CA VAL A 61 13.21 5.24 14.07
C VAL A 61 13.27 5.94 15.44
N ALA A 62 12.11 6.33 15.96
CA ALA A 62 11.77 6.23 17.38
C ALA A 62 10.32 5.72 17.46
N GLY A 63 10.14 4.50 17.97
CA GLY A 63 8.82 3.90 18.03
C GLY A 63 7.87 4.70 18.92
N LEU A 64 6.73 5.14 18.39
CA LEU A 64 5.65 5.75 19.16
C LEU A 64 4.66 4.70 19.65
N ASP A 65 4.45 4.66 20.96
CA ASP A 65 3.24 4.05 21.51
C ASP A 65 2.01 4.84 21.03
N PHE A 66 0.87 4.15 20.88
CA PHE A 66 -0.37 4.82 20.50
C PHE A 66 -0.86 5.77 21.60
N ASP A 67 -0.96 7.07 21.29
CA ASP A 67 -1.60 8.08 22.12
C ASP A 67 -2.71 8.79 21.33
N PRO A 68 -3.99 8.67 21.72
CA PRO A 68 -5.10 9.35 21.03
C PRO A 68 -5.02 10.89 21.11
N LYS A 69 -4.14 11.46 21.95
CA LYS A 69 -3.88 12.90 22.03
C LYS A 69 -2.80 13.35 21.06
N ASN A 70 -1.94 12.45 20.60
CA ASN A 70 -0.92 12.72 19.60
C ASN A 70 -1.42 12.26 18.23
N TYR A 71 -2.14 13.15 17.55
CA TYR A 71 -2.75 12.87 16.25
C TYR A 71 -2.14 13.72 15.14
N ALA A 72 -2.24 13.22 13.91
CA ALA A 72 -1.76 13.90 12.72
C ALA A 72 -2.32 15.32 12.62
N ASP A 73 -1.43 16.27 12.32
CA ASP A 73 -1.82 17.65 12.02
C ASP A 73 -2.51 17.76 10.66
N ALA A 74 -2.93 18.96 10.28
CA ALA A 74 -3.64 19.18 9.02
C ALA A 74 -2.77 18.88 7.79
N ALA A 75 -1.48 19.20 7.84
CA ALA A 75 -0.58 19.01 6.71
C ALA A 75 -0.28 17.52 6.48
N MET A 76 -0.02 16.77 7.55
CA MET A 76 0.13 15.31 7.50
C MET A 76 -1.17 14.66 7.02
N TRP A 77 -2.33 15.11 7.51
CA TRP A 77 -3.61 14.57 7.06
C TRP A 77 -3.87 14.85 5.57
N GLU A 78 -3.67 16.09 5.08
CA GLU A 78 -3.81 16.43 3.65
C GLU A 78 -2.85 15.58 2.79
N LEU A 79 -1.59 15.41 3.23
CA LEU A 79 -0.63 14.60 2.50
C LEU A 79 -1.07 13.13 2.37
N TYR A 80 -1.58 12.53 3.45
CA TYR A 80 -1.86 11.10 3.48
C TYR A 80 -3.29 10.74 3.04
N ALA A 81 -4.27 11.59 3.31
CA ALA A 81 -5.65 11.41 2.84
C ALA A 81 -5.78 11.92 1.40
N ASP A 82 -5.57 13.23 1.20
CA ASP A 82 -6.00 13.92 -0.02
C ASP A 82 -5.02 13.76 -1.19
N VAL A 83 -3.73 13.52 -0.90
CA VAL A 83 -2.69 13.35 -1.93
C VAL A 83 -2.36 11.87 -2.12
N LYS A 84 -1.72 11.24 -1.13
CA LYS A 84 -1.22 9.86 -1.27
C LYS A 84 -2.34 8.83 -1.29
N GLY A 85 -3.29 8.92 -0.36
CA GLY A 85 -4.37 7.95 -0.23
C GLY A 85 -5.25 7.90 -1.47
N GLU A 86 -5.78 9.05 -1.90
CA GLU A 86 -6.57 9.18 -3.12
C GLU A 86 -5.81 8.65 -4.36
N HIS A 87 -4.53 8.99 -4.49
CA HIS A 87 -3.71 8.52 -5.61
C HIS A 87 -3.56 7.00 -5.59
N LEU A 88 -3.22 6.39 -4.44
CA LEU A 88 -3.07 4.95 -4.32
C LEU A 88 -4.37 4.19 -4.57
N VAL A 89 -5.51 4.70 -4.09
CA VAL A 89 -6.85 4.14 -4.38
C VAL A 89 -7.10 4.13 -5.89
N CYS A 90 -6.82 5.24 -6.58
CA CYS A 90 -6.98 5.33 -8.03
C CYS A 90 -6.06 4.34 -8.77
N LEU A 91 -4.79 4.23 -8.39
CA LEU A 91 -3.83 3.32 -9.01
C LEU A 91 -4.22 1.84 -8.82
N MET A 92 -4.72 1.47 -7.64
CA MET A 92 -5.20 0.11 -7.38
C MET A 92 -6.38 -0.28 -8.28
N GLN A 93 -7.30 0.66 -8.53
CA GLN A 93 -8.50 0.43 -9.35
C GLN A 93 -8.26 0.51 -10.87
N ALA A 94 -7.17 1.12 -11.31
CA ALA A 94 -6.84 1.24 -12.72
C ALA A 94 -6.27 -0.05 -13.33
N THR A 95 -6.35 -0.17 -14.66
CA THR A 95 -5.57 -1.14 -15.45
C THR A 95 -4.07 -0.93 -15.24
N ASP A 96 -3.22 -1.90 -15.59
CA ASP A 96 -1.76 -1.72 -15.54
C ASP A 96 -1.30 -0.50 -16.36
N LYS A 97 -1.85 -0.33 -17.55
CA LYS A 97 -1.54 0.80 -18.42
C LYS A 97 -2.10 2.12 -17.90
N GLY A 98 -3.30 2.12 -17.33
CA GLY A 98 -3.90 3.29 -16.69
C GLY A 98 -3.10 3.74 -15.46
N ALA A 99 -2.72 2.81 -14.59
CA ALA A 99 -1.84 3.07 -13.47
C ALA A 99 -0.46 3.55 -13.94
N GLY A 100 0.11 2.92 -14.98
CA GLY A 100 1.36 3.34 -15.62
C GLY A 100 1.32 4.77 -16.13
N PHE A 101 0.20 5.16 -16.76
CA PHE A 101 -0.03 6.54 -17.18
C PHE A 101 -0.09 7.52 -15.99
N LEU A 102 -0.82 7.16 -14.93
CA LEU A 102 -0.99 7.99 -13.74
C LEU A 102 0.32 8.20 -12.96
N ILE A 103 1.25 7.25 -13.01
CA ILE A 103 2.61 7.39 -12.43
C ILE A 103 3.64 7.95 -13.43
N GLU A 104 3.17 8.40 -14.60
CA GLU A 104 3.99 8.94 -15.69
C GLU A 104 5.12 8.02 -16.19
N ASP A 105 4.87 6.71 -16.17
CA ASP A 105 5.81 5.71 -16.66
C ASP A 105 6.16 5.97 -18.13
N LYS A 106 7.46 5.88 -18.46
CA LYS A 106 7.99 6.26 -19.78
C LYS A 106 8.03 5.10 -20.77
N ARG A 107 7.61 3.88 -20.38
CA ARG A 107 7.55 2.75 -21.30
C ARG A 107 6.46 2.98 -22.35
N THR A 108 6.52 2.23 -23.45
CA THR A 108 5.51 2.28 -24.52
C THR A 108 4.99 0.86 -24.81
N PRO A 109 3.77 0.52 -24.36
CA PRO A 109 2.84 1.35 -23.59
C PRO A 109 3.34 1.63 -22.15
N PRO A 110 2.85 2.71 -21.50
CA PRO A 110 3.09 2.94 -20.07
C PRO A 110 2.59 1.74 -19.26
N SER A 111 3.29 1.42 -18.18
CA SER A 111 2.94 0.30 -17.32
C SER A 111 3.25 0.61 -15.86
N ALA A 112 2.45 0.10 -14.94
CA ALA A 112 2.75 0.13 -13.52
C ALA A 112 3.56 -1.11 -13.10
N ALA A 113 3.66 -2.14 -13.94
CA ALA A 113 4.26 -3.42 -13.59
C ALA A 113 5.70 -3.29 -13.06
N SER A 114 5.98 -4.07 -12.02
CA SER A 114 7.34 -4.27 -11.51
C SER A 114 8.22 -4.94 -12.57
N PRO A 115 9.51 -4.59 -12.68
CA PRO A 115 10.45 -5.41 -13.45
C PRO A 115 10.78 -6.73 -12.74
N TRP A 116 10.46 -6.85 -11.45
CA TRP A 116 10.73 -8.02 -10.62
C TRP A 116 9.53 -8.95 -10.66
N THR A 117 9.62 -10.09 -11.35
CA THR A 117 8.53 -11.07 -11.47
C THR A 117 9.05 -12.49 -11.19
N GLY A 118 8.16 -13.45 -10.94
CA GLY A 118 8.55 -14.82 -10.59
C GLY A 118 8.92 -15.00 -9.11
N ASP A 119 9.77 -15.98 -8.79
CA ASP A 119 10.11 -16.38 -7.41
C ASP A 119 11.25 -15.57 -6.77
N LEU A 120 11.92 -14.74 -7.59
CA LEU A 120 12.97 -13.79 -7.26
C LEU A 120 14.17 -14.37 -6.48
N LYS A 121 14.39 -15.68 -6.49
CA LYS A 121 15.51 -16.30 -5.74
C LYS A 121 16.86 -15.78 -6.21
N ASN A 122 17.05 -15.74 -7.54
CA ASN A 122 18.30 -15.28 -8.14
C ASN A 122 18.45 -13.76 -8.00
N GLU A 123 17.36 -13.01 -8.12
CA GLU A 123 17.33 -11.56 -8.02
C GLU A 123 17.66 -11.09 -6.60
N LEU A 124 17.10 -11.75 -5.58
CA LEU A 124 17.43 -11.51 -4.17
C LEU A 124 18.92 -11.73 -3.92
N ALA A 125 19.47 -12.88 -4.35
CA ALA A 125 20.90 -13.15 -4.20
C ALA A 125 21.78 -12.15 -4.98
N THR A 126 21.39 -11.81 -6.22
CA THR A 126 22.09 -10.82 -7.05
C THR A 126 22.14 -9.46 -6.37
N TRP A 127 21.05 -9.05 -5.73
CA TRP A 127 20.95 -7.79 -5.00
C TRP A 127 21.29 -7.92 -3.51
N PHE A 128 22.11 -8.92 -3.14
CA PHE A 128 22.72 -9.05 -1.82
C PHE A 128 21.72 -9.10 -0.65
N TRP A 129 20.61 -9.81 -0.88
CA TRP A 129 19.66 -10.16 0.16
C TRP A 129 19.93 -11.56 0.71
N HIS A 130 19.95 -11.67 2.04
CA HIS A 130 20.24 -12.90 2.77
C HIS A 130 19.05 -13.24 3.67
N GLU A 131 18.53 -14.45 3.55
CA GLU A 131 17.62 -14.98 4.56
C GLU A 131 18.42 -15.23 5.84
N THR A 132 17.83 -14.95 6.99
CA THR A 132 18.48 -15.09 8.29
C THR A 132 17.63 -15.93 9.21
N ASP A 133 18.28 -16.63 10.12
CA ASP A 133 17.58 -17.42 11.14
C ASP A 133 16.69 -16.50 11.98
N TRP A 134 15.46 -16.95 12.13
CA TRP A 134 14.44 -16.31 12.93
C TRP A 134 13.58 -17.39 13.55
N ASP A 135 13.19 -17.19 14.81
CA ASP A 135 12.44 -18.17 15.59
C ASP A 135 10.99 -18.27 15.06
N LYS A 136 10.80 -19.10 14.03
CA LYS A 136 9.54 -19.14 13.27
C LYS A 136 8.37 -19.59 14.13
N SER A 137 8.56 -20.54 15.03
CA SER A 137 7.52 -21.04 15.93
C SER A 137 7.08 -19.95 16.92
N TRP A 138 8.02 -19.17 17.45
CA TRP A 138 7.71 -18.12 18.41
C TRP A 138 7.14 -16.84 17.78
N GLU A 139 7.70 -16.45 16.64
CA GLU A 139 7.47 -15.14 16.02
C GLU A 139 6.24 -15.14 15.11
N CYS A 140 5.85 -16.32 14.61
CA CYS A 140 4.61 -16.52 13.85
C CYS A 140 3.45 -17.08 14.70
N ASP A 141 3.60 -17.18 16.03
CA ASP A 141 2.48 -17.45 16.92
C ASP A 141 1.73 -16.15 17.24
N TRP A 142 0.68 -15.90 16.46
CA TRP A 142 -0.18 -14.73 16.60
C TRP A 142 -1.17 -14.87 17.77
N GLU A 143 -1.44 -16.08 18.26
CA GLU A 143 -2.22 -16.28 19.47
C GLU A 143 -1.45 -15.80 20.70
N ARG A 144 -0.13 -16.05 20.73
CA ARG A 144 0.77 -15.61 21.80
C ARG A 144 0.76 -14.10 22.01
N ILE A 145 0.64 -13.31 20.95
CA ILE A 145 0.55 -11.84 21.03
C ILE A 145 -0.89 -11.32 21.11
N GLY A 146 -1.87 -12.20 21.37
CA GLY A 146 -3.26 -11.82 21.61
C GLY A 146 -4.06 -11.49 20.34
N LEU A 147 -3.62 -11.92 19.15
CA LEU A 147 -4.34 -11.68 17.89
C LEU A 147 -5.21 -12.86 17.44
N GLY A 148 -5.27 -13.95 18.20
CA GLY A 148 -6.04 -15.16 17.84
C GLY A 148 -7.50 -14.89 17.45
N LYS A 149 -8.21 -14.01 18.17
CA LYS A 149 -9.60 -13.63 17.82
C LYS A 149 -9.69 -12.85 16.50
N ALA A 150 -8.75 -11.95 16.24
CA ALA A 150 -8.71 -11.19 15.00
C ALA A 150 -8.46 -12.11 13.81
N PHE A 151 -7.47 -13.01 13.94
CA PHE A 151 -7.15 -14.02 12.93
C PHE A 151 -8.35 -14.92 12.66
N ALA A 152 -8.96 -15.49 13.69
CA ALA A 152 -10.14 -16.36 13.54
C ALA A 152 -11.30 -15.65 12.82
N ALA A 153 -11.57 -14.38 13.17
CA ALA A 153 -12.65 -13.60 12.55
C ALA A 153 -12.36 -13.21 11.09
N LEU A 154 -11.09 -13.05 10.72
CA LEU A 154 -10.63 -12.83 9.34
C LEU A 154 -10.48 -14.15 8.55
N GLY A 155 -10.80 -15.30 9.16
CA GLY A 155 -10.65 -16.62 8.56
C GLY A 155 -9.19 -17.00 8.33
N LEU A 156 -8.29 -16.60 9.23
CA LEU A 156 -6.87 -16.91 9.21
C LEU A 156 -6.51 -17.87 10.35
N ASN A 157 -5.62 -18.82 10.09
CA ASN A 157 -4.93 -19.58 11.12
C ASN A 157 -3.88 -18.69 11.80
N ALA A 158 -3.87 -18.67 13.14
CA ALA A 158 -2.99 -17.81 13.94
C ALA A 158 -1.67 -18.47 14.36
N LYS A 159 -1.47 -19.76 14.04
CA LYS A 159 -0.33 -20.56 14.48
C LYS A 159 0.81 -20.59 13.46
N PRO A 160 2.05 -20.85 13.90
CA PRO A 160 3.20 -21.01 13.02
C PRO A 160 3.11 -22.27 12.15
N ALA A 161 3.67 -22.22 10.94
CA ALA A 161 3.76 -23.36 10.03
C ALA A 161 4.92 -24.32 10.35
N TYR A 162 5.82 -23.93 11.26
CA TYR A 162 6.98 -24.72 11.67
C TYR A 162 7.19 -24.65 13.18
N GLU A 163 7.74 -25.73 13.75
CA GLU A 163 8.22 -25.81 15.14
C GLU A 163 9.64 -25.23 15.28
N ASP A 164 10.14 -25.12 16.52
CA ASP A 164 11.50 -24.58 16.83
C ASP A 164 12.63 -25.30 16.07
N ASP A 165 12.46 -26.60 15.79
CA ASP A 165 13.44 -27.42 15.08
C ASP A 165 13.31 -27.38 13.55
N GLY A 166 12.40 -26.54 13.04
CA GLY A 166 12.09 -26.39 11.62
C GLY A 166 11.21 -27.49 11.03
N SER A 167 10.72 -28.43 11.85
CA SER A 167 9.76 -29.43 11.39
C SER A 167 8.38 -28.79 11.14
N PRO A 168 7.57 -29.31 10.19
CA PRO A 168 6.25 -28.76 9.90
C PRO A 168 5.29 -28.85 11.11
N ALA A 169 4.57 -27.75 11.37
CA ALA A 169 3.54 -27.64 12.41
C ALA A 169 2.11 -27.59 11.80
N ASP A 170 1.08 -27.45 12.64
CA ASP A 170 -0.34 -27.40 12.22
C ASP A 170 -0.83 -25.99 11.81
N GLY A 171 0.02 -24.96 11.91
CA GLY A 171 -0.29 -23.61 11.51
C GLY A 171 0.01 -23.30 10.05
N HIS A 172 -0.35 -22.09 9.63
CA HIS A 172 -0.23 -21.67 8.22
C HIS A 172 0.72 -20.48 8.01
N ASN A 173 1.34 -19.98 9.09
CA ASN A 173 2.20 -18.78 9.05
C ASN A 173 3.68 -19.15 8.92
N ASP A 174 4.29 -18.85 7.77
CA ASP A 174 5.73 -18.98 7.55
C ASP A 174 6.43 -17.63 7.75
N CYS A 175 7.21 -17.52 8.83
CA CYS A 175 7.96 -16.31 9.15
C CYS A 175 9.24 -16.23 8.33
N VAL A 176 9.48 -15.05 7.78
CA VAL A 176 10.63 -14.74 6.93
C VAL A 176 11.37 -13.55 7.51
N SER A 177 12.67 -13.71 7.75
CA SER A 177 13.60 -12.62 8.09
C SER A 177 14.64 -12.53 6.99
N ILE A 178 14.69 -11.38 6.30
CA ILE A 178 15.63 -11.15 5.20
C ILE A 178 16.35 -9.83 5.39
N THR A 179 17.66 -9.83 5.18
CA THR A 179 18.57 -8.71 5.45
C THR A 179 19.35 -8.33 4.20
N HIS A 180 19.60 -7.04 4.01
CA HIS A 180 20.49 -6.48 2.99
C HIS A 180 21.88 -6.25 3.62
N TYR A 181 22.41 -7.35 4.15
CA TYR A 181 23.73 -7.62 4.67
C TYR A 181 23.79 -9.13 4.98
N ASP A 182 24.97 -9.71 4.95
CA ASP A 182 25.25 -11.09 5.32
C ASP A 182 25.66 -11.16 6.79
N LYS A 183 24.92 -11.93 7.59
CA LYS A 183 25.26 -12.17 9.01
C LYS A 183 26.46 -13.09 9.18
N GLU A 184 26.77 -13.87 8.15
CA GLU A 184 27.85 -14.86 8.14
C GLU A 184 29.14 -14.33 7.49
N ASP A 185 29.15 -13.09 6.99
CA ASP A 185 30.38 -12.42 6.55
C ASP A 185 31.15 -11.92 7.78
N TYR A 186 32.04 -12.75 8.31
CA TYR A 186 32.84 -12.50 9.51
C TYR A 186 34.18 -11.82 9.19
N GLU A 187 34.65 -10.93 10.08
CA GLU A 187 35.98 -10.32 9.97
C GLU A 187 37.10 -11.36 10.06
N ASP A 188 36.96 -12.30 11.00
CA ASP A 188 37.84 -13.45 11.20
C ASP A 188 36.98 -14.70 11.47
N PRO A 189 36.72 -15.53 10.44
CA PRO A 189 35.92 -16.76 10.56
C PRO A 189 36.53 -17.79 11.51
N GLU A 190 37.84 -17.73 11.78
CA GLU A 190 38.55 -18.69 12.64
C GLU A 190 38.63 -18.21 14.10
N ALA A 191 38.12 -17.02 14.41
CA ALA A 191 38.07 -16.51 15.77
C ALA A 191 37.16 -17.36 16.65
N LEU A 192 37.47 -17.44 17.95
CA LEU A 192 36.62 -18.16 18.92
C LEU A 192 35.20 -17.57 19.03
N TRP A 193 35.09 -16.26 18.76
CA TRP A 193 33.84 -15.51 18.71
C TRP A 193 33.85 -14.62 17.46
N PRO A 194 33.56 -15.18 16.28
CA PRO A 194 33.58 -14.44 15.03
C PRO A 194 32.66 -13.22 15.13
N MET A 195 33.22 -12.04 14.86
CA MET A 195 32.43 -10.82 14.75
C MET A 195 32.03 -10.65 13.30
N MET A 196 30.73 -10.43 13.06
CA MET A 196 30.23 -10.05 11.75
C MET A 196 30.95 -8.78 11.32
N LYS A 197 31.44 -8.79 10.08
CA LYS A 197 31.96 -7.62 9.41
C LYS A 197 30.92 -6.51 9.44
N ASP A 198 31.35 -5.28 9.72
CA ASP A 198 30.45 -4.13 9.67
C ASP A 198 29.71 -4.13 8.33
N VAL A 199 28.39 -3.89 8.37
CA VAL A 199 27.52 -3.79 7.19
C VAL A 199 28.15 -2.93 6.10
N MET A 200 28.87 -1.89 6.49
CA MET A 200 29.51 -0.94 5.57
C MET A 200 30.70 -1.50 4.81
N ASP A 201 31.38 -2.49 5.37
CA ASP A 201 32.49 -3.15 4.70
C ASP A 201 32.03 -4.33 3.83
N GLN A 202 30.74 -4.66 3.88
CA GLN A 202 30.11 -5.65 3.02
C GLN A 202 29.72 -5.01 1.69
N LYS A 203 30.41 -5.41 0.63
CA LYS A 203 30.29 -4.86 -0.71
C LYS A 203 29.96 -5.96 -1.71
N TYR A 204 29.19 -5.63 -2.73
CA TYR A 204 28.77 -6.56 -3.76
C TYR A 204 28.74 -5.90 -5.13
N TYR A 205 28.71 -6.71 -6.19
CA TYR A 205 28.79 -6.21 -7.57
C TYR A 205 27.56 -6.62 -8.37
N VAL A 206 26.91 -5.65 -9.01
CA VAL A 206 25.80 -5.89 -9.94
C VAL A 206 26.06 -5.10 -11.21
N GLY A 207 26.08 -5.78 -12.36
CA GLY A 207 26.26 -5.12 -13.66
C GLY A 207 27.55 -4.31 -13.79
N GLY A 208 28.64 -4.73 -13.13
CA GLY A 208 29.94 -4.03 -13.17
C GLY A 208 30.02 -2.80 -12.27
N LYS A 209 28.97 -2.51 -11.47
CA LYS A 209 28.99 -1.47 -10.45
C LYS A 209 29.12 -2.10 -9.06
N GLU A 210 30.01 -1.55 -8.25
CA GLU A 210 30.11 -1.88 -6.82
C GLU A 210 28.98 -1.18 -6.04
N TYR A 211 28.35 -1.94 -5.17
CA TYR A 211 27.33 -1.52 -4.23
C TYR A 211 27.77 -1.90 -2.81
N MET A 212 27.13 -1.26 -1.84
CA MET A 212 27.37 -1.49 -0.42
C MET A 212 26.09 -1.99 0.22
N ALA A 213 26.22 -2.92 1.17
CA ALA A 213 25.10 -3.34 1.99
C ALA A 213 24.53 -2.14 2.77
N THR A 214 23.24 -2.17 3.03
CA THR A 214 22.51 -0.98 3.55
C THR A 214 22.02 -1.18 4.97
N GLY A 215 22.06 -2.41 5.48
CA GLY A 215 21.45 -2.76 6.75
C GLY A 215 19.92 -2.86 6.69
N GLY A 216 19.32 -2.69 5.51
CA GLY A 216 17.89 -2.90 5.28
C GLY A 216 17.46 -4.30 5.74
N TYR A 217 16.29 -4.43 6.34
CA TYR A 217 15.76 -5.73 6.69
C TYR A 217 14.23 -5.74 6.72
N TYR A 218 13.67 -6.89 6.40
CA TYR A 218 12.24 -7.14 6.43
C TYR A 218 11.96 -8.40 7.23
N GLN A 219 10.92 -8.31 8.06
CA GLN A 219 10.43 -9.40 8.87
C GLN A 219 8.92 -9.45 8.75
N PHE A 220 8.39 -10.59 8.34
CA PHE A 220 6.97 -10.77 8.03
C PHE A 220 6.58 -12.25 8.02
N SER A 221 5.30 -12.52 8.18
CA SER A 221 4.68 -13.83 7.95
C SER A 221 4.04 -13.89 6.58
N VAL A 222 4.15 -15.04 5.93
CA VAL A 222 3.37 -15.39 4.74
C VAL A 222 2.45 -16.55 5.04
N ASN A 223 1.15 -16.34 4.87
CA ASN A 223 0.12 -17.37 4.96
C ASN A 223 -0.51 -17.56 3.58
N LYS A 224 0.05 -18.51 2.81
CA LYS A 224 -0.38 -18.81 1.43
C LYS A 224 -1.71 -19.54 1.38
N ILE A 225 -2.02 -20.32 2.43
CA ILE A 225 -3.23 -21.13 2.53
C ILE A 225 -4.44 -20.22 2.75
N ASP A 226 -4.34 -19.31 3.71
CA ASP A 226 -5.39 -18.36 4.07
C ASP A 226 -5.18 -16.97 3.46
N GLY A 227 -4.34 -16.80 2.43
CA GLY A 227 -4.35 -15.56 1.66
C GLY A 227 -3.90 -14.30 2.41
N ALA A 228 -2.87 -14.39 3.28
CA ALA A 228 -2.43 -13.26 4.09
C ALA A 228 -0.90 -13.04 4.09
N ILE A 229 -0.50 -11.78 4.22
CA ILE A 229 0.87 -11.36 4.56
C ILE A 229 0.79 -10.47 5.78
N ILE A 230 1.59 -10.74 6.82
CA ILE A 230 1.58 -9.95 8.06
C ILE A 230 2.97 -9.36 8.28
N ALA A 231 3.10 -8.05 8.15
CA ALA A 231 4.33 -7.32 8.39
C ALA A 231 4.65 -7.19 9.88
N ILE A 232 5.93 -7.30 10.22
CA ILE A 232 6.47 -7.10 11.57
C ILE A 232 7.49 -5.96 11.56
N ASN A 233 8.64 -6.14 10.89
CA ASN A 233 9.62 -5.05 10.70
C ASN A 233 9.77 -4.69 9.22
N ILE A 234 9.73 -3.39 8.93
CA ILE A 234 9.82 -2.84 7.57
C ILE A 234 10.90 -1.77 7.55
N ASN A 235 12.17 -2.18 7.47
CA ASN A 235 13.31 -1.29 7.43
C ASN A 235 13.92 -1.28 6.04
N SER A 236 13.48 -0.34 5.19
CA SER A 236 13.90 -0.32 3.80
C SER A 236 15.39 0.00 3.65
N PRO A 237 16.07 -0.44 2.57
CA PRO A 237 17.44 -0.03 2.27
C PRO A 237 17.61 1.49 2.25
N GLY A 238 16.62 2.22 1.74
CA GLY A 238 16.64 3.68 1.72
C GLY A 238 16.56 4.28 3.12
N SER A 239 15.72 3.75 4.01
CA SER A 239 15.60 4.23 5.39
C SER A 239 16.86 3.92 6.17
N MET A 240 17.37 2.69 6.10
CA MET A 240 18.55 2.26 6.87
C MET A 240 19.84 2.95 6.40
N ALA A 241 19.98 3.23 5.11
CA ALA A 241 21.09 4.02 4.60
C ALA A 241 20.99 5.52 4.94
N ASN A 242 19.79 6.03 5.29
CA ASN A 242 19.51 7.46 5.48
C ASN A 242 19.10 7.88 6.92
N GLU A 243 18.92 6.94 7.84
CA GLU A 243 18.58 7.19 9.25
C GLU A 243 19.68 6.72 10.20
N PHE A 244 19.53 7.02 11.52
CA PHE A 244 20.35 6.75 12.72
C PHE A 244 21.82 6.29 12.53
N TRP A 245 22.04 5.25 11.72
CA TRP A 245 23.32 4.87 11.12
C TRP A 245 23.99 5.94 10.25
N VAL A 246 23.30 6.96 9.71
CA VAL A 246 23.89 8.05 8.90
C VAL A 246 25.03 8.77 9.62
N ARG A 247 24.96 8.92 10.95
CA ARG A 247 26.03 9.55 11.72
C ARG A 247 27.25 8.64 11.95
N ARG A 248 27.10 7.32 11.82
CA ARG A 248 28.20 6.36 12.02
C ARG A 248 28.76 5.78 10.73
N ASN A 249 27.95 5.67 9.68
CA ASN A 249 28.19 4.72 8.60
C ASN A 249 28.41 5.41 7.25
N TRP A 250 27.37 5.99 6.64
CA TRP A 250 27.49 6.61 5.30
C TRP A 250 28.02 8.05 5.32
N GLY A 251 27.95 8.74 6.46
CA GLY A 251 28.35 10.15 6.63
C GLY A 251 27.48 11.16 5.85
N ARG A 252 26.57 10.67 4.98
CA ARG A 252 25.62 11.46 4.19
C ARG A 252 24.41 10.60 3.80
N LYS A 253 23.37 11.26 3.28
CA LYS A 253 22.26 10.59 2.61
C LYS A 253 22.77 9.84 1.37
N ALA A 254 22.34 8.60 1.21
CA ALA A 254 22.58 7.79 0.01
C ALA A 254 21.81 8.37 -1.19
N ALA A 255 22.47 8.42 -2.34
CA ALA A 255 21.83 8.81 -3.58
C ALA A 255 20.98 7.63 -4.13
N PRO A 256 19.87 7.88 -4.84
CA PRO A 256 18.97 6.82 -5.31
C PRO A 256 19.65 5.71 -6.14
N GLU A 257 20.71 6.04 -6.87
CA GLU A 257 21.50 5.13 -7.68
C GLU A 257 22.46 4.25 -6.89
N GLU A 258 22.76 4.60 -5.63
CA GLU A 258 23.63 3.84 -4.72
C GLU A 258 22.88 2.75 -3.97
N LEU A 259 21.55 2.83 -3.94
CA LEU A 259 20.69 1.83 -3.33
C LEU A 259 20.48 0.63 -4.27
N PRO A 260 20.21 -0.58 -3.73
CA PRO A 260 19.89 -1.75 -4.53
C PRO A 260 18.72 -1.50 -5.49
N GLY A 261 18.71 -2.18 -6.63
CA GLY A 261 17.60 -2.16 -7.58
C GLY A 261 16.36 -2.85 -7.00
N LEU A 262 16.53 -4.03 -6.39
CA LEU A 262 15.51 -4.73 -5.63
C LEU A 262 15.51 -4.22 -4.19
N ARG A 263 14.75 -3.15 -3.93
CA ARG A 263 14.75 -2.44 -2.63
C ARG A 263 13.39 -2.14 -2.04
N PHE A 264 12.32 -2.34 -2.82
CA PHE A 264 10.97 -1.99 -2.38
C PHE A 264 10.35 -3.18 -1.65
N CYS A 265 9.75 -2.88 -0.50
CA CYS A 265 9.09 -3.88 0.34
C CYS A 265 8.02 -4.69 -0.42
N SER A 266 7.29 -4.04 -1.34
CA SER A 266 6.30 -4.70 -2.20
C SER A 266 6.88 -5.84 -3.05
N ASP A 267 8.11 -5.68 -3.56
CA ASP A 267 8.77 -6.70 -4.38
C ASP A 267 9.42 -7.78 -3.53
N ILE A 268 9.89 -7.44 -2.32
CA ILE A 268 10.33 -8.43 -1.33
C ILE A 268 9.15 -9.30 -0.89
N TYR A 269 8.01 -8.71 -0.54
CA TYR A 269 6.80 -9.48 -0.23
C TYR A 269 6.35 -10.33 -1.41
N TRP A 270 6.40 -9.79 -2.62
CA TRP A 270 6.10 -10.55 -3.83
C TRP A 270 6.99 -11.79 -3.97
N ALA A 271 8.30 -11.66 -3.77
CA ALA A 271 9.24 -12.78 -3.86
C ALA A 271 8.79 -14.00 -3.03
N TYR A 272 8.32 -13.78 -1.81
CA TYR A 272 7.89 -14.86 -0.91
C TYR A 272 6.43 -15.25 -1.10
N TRP A 273 5.57 -14.32 -1.49
CA TRP A 273 4.17 -14.58 -1.80
C TRP A 273 4.01 -15.46 -3.03
N ALA A 274 4.77 -15.18 -4.10
CA ALA A 274 4.68 -15.88 -5.37
C ALA A 274 5.43 -17.22 -5.38
N ARG A 275 6.54 -17.31 -4.62
CA ARG A 275 7.36 -18.52 -4.50
C ARG A 275 6.52 -19.68 -3.97
N ASP A 276 6.49 -20.78 -4.72
CA ASP A 276 5.79 -22.02 -4.36
C ASP A 276 4.31 -21.83 -3.99
N ASN A 277 3.68 -20.76 -4.52
CA ASN A 277 2.26 -20.47 -4.29
C ASN A 277 1.45 -20.71 -5.57
N PRO A 278 0.67 -21.81 -5.64
CA PRO A 278 -0.11 -22.12 -6.84
C PRO A 278 -1.29 -21.17 -7.06
N ASN A 279 -1.68 -20.37 -6.06
CA ASN A 279 -2.84 -19.49 -6.12
C ASN A 279 -2.51 -18.08 -5.61
N VAL A 280 -1.58 -17.39 -6.28
CA VAL A 280 -1.18 -16.02 -5.92
C VAL A 280 -2.34 -15.01 -5.85
N LYS A 281 -3.47 -15.28 -6.54
CA LYS A 281 -4.67 -14.44 -6.52
C LYS A 281 -5.46 -14.51 -5.21
N SER A 282 -5.15 -15.47 -4.33
CA SER A 282 -5.83 -15.67 -3.04
C SER A 282 -5.52 -14.60 -1.99
N LEU A 283 -4.56 -13.70 -2.27
CA LEU A 283 -4.20 -12.61 -1.36
C LEU A 283 -5.42 -11.75 -1.07
N ARG A 284 -5.84 -11.76 0.20
CA ARG A 284 -7.05 -11.06 0.68
C ARG A 284 -6.83 -10.25 1.97
N ILE A 285 -5.80 -10.56 2.76
CA ILE A 285 -5.45 -9.78 3.97
C ILE A 285 -3.99 -9.32 3.87
N TYR A 286 -3.75 -8.06 4.20
CA TYR A 286 -2.44 -7.61 4.63
C TYR A 286 -2.53 -7.11 6.07
N GLY A 287 -1.72 -7.65 6.96
CA GLY A 287 -1.62 -7.20 8.34
C GLY A 287 -0.33 -6.45 8.59
N ALA A 288 -0.32 -5.56 9.56
CA ALA A 288 0.89 -4.98 10.13
C ALA A 288 0.77 -5.01 11.65
N SER A 289 1.77 -5.63 12.29
CA SER A 289 1.79 -5.85 13.72
C SER A 289 2.69 -4.85 14.44
N MET A 290 2.33 -4.47 15.68
CA MET A 290 3.15 -3.63 16.56
C MET A 290 3.62 -2.35 15.87
N ILE A 291 2.67 -1.62 15.27
CA ILE A 291 2.96 -0.42 14.51
C ILE A 291 3.36 0.70 15.47
N VAL A 292 4.60 1.11 15.35
CA VAL A 292 5.19 2.21 16.12
C VAL A 292 5.66 3.37 15.23
N ASN A 293 5.33 3.34 13.94
CA ASN A 293 5.77 4.34 12.97
C ASN A 293 5.18 5.73 13.26
N GLU A 294 6.05 6.75 13.26
CA GLU A 294 5.73 8.13 13.62
C GLU A 294 4.70 8.83 12.71
N GLN A 295 4.40 8.27 11.54
CA GLN A 295 3.41 8.82 10.62
C GLN A 295 2.09 8.05 10.71
N THR A 296 2.14 6.72 10.76
CA THR A 296 0.95 5.87 10.81
C THR A 296 0.23 5.97 12.15
N VAL A 297 0.97 6.00 13.28
CA VAL A 297 0.37 6.08 14.62
C VAL A 297 -0.48 7.36 14.78
N PRO A 298 0.03 8.58 14.46
CA PRO A 298 -0.79 9.79 14.54
C PRO A 298 -1.94 9.83 13.53
N LEU A 299 -1.81 9.20 12.35
CA LEU A 299 -2.92 9.08 11.39
C LEU A 299 -4.07 8.24 11.97
N VAL A 300 -3.76 7.12 12.63
CA VAL A 300 -4.78 6.32 13.34
C VAL A 300 -5.43 7.12 14.45
N ALA A 301 -4.64 7.82 15.27
CA ALA A 301 -5.17 8.68 16.33
C ALA A 301 -6.08 9.78 15.76
N ARG A 302 -5.73 10.36 14.60
CA ARG A 302 -6.56 11.36 13.93
C ARG A 302 -7.86 10.77 13.39
N ALA A 303 -7.80 9.60 12.76
CA ALA A 303 -8.99 8.88 12.30
C ALA A 303 -9.95 8.59 13.46
N PHE A 304 -9.42 8.11 14.60
CA PHE A 304 -10.20 7.85 15.81
C PHE A 304 -10.86 9.13 16.34
N LYS A 305 -10.12 10.25 16.37
CA LYS A 305 -10.66 11.55 16.79
C LYS A 305 -11.84 11.99 15.90
N ASN A 306 -11.73 11.84 14.58
CA ASN A 306 -12.77 12.26 13.65
C ASN A 306 -14.10 11.51 13.90
N VAL A 307 -14.03 10.22 14.26
CA VAL A 307 -15.22 9.38 14.51
C VAL A 307 -15.59 9.24 15.99
N GLY A 308 -14.92 9.96 16.89
CA GLY A 308 -15.20 9.96 18.33
C GLY A 308 -14.77 8.71 19.10
N VAL A 309 -13.85 7.90 18.54
CA VAL A 309 -13.24 6.76 19.22
C VAL A 309 -12.12 7.25 20.14
N LYS A 310 -12.12 6.78 21.40
CA LYS A 310 -11.23 7.31 22.46
C LYS A 310 -10.01 6.45 22.76
N SER A 311 -10.01 5.18 22.34
CA SER A 311 -8.99 4.22 22.69
C SER A 311 -8.99 3.04 21.74
N LEU A 312 -7.85 2.37 21.59
CA LEU A 312 -7.78 1.07 20.95
C LEU A 312 -8.64 0.05 21.70
N ALA A 313 -9.26 -0.83 20.92
CA ALA A 313 -10.02 -1.96 21.40
C ALA A 313 -9.51 -3.23 20.70
N PRO A 314 -9.51 -4.38 21.38
CA PRO A 314 -9.28 -5.64 20.70
C PRO A 314 -10.38 -5.92 19.68
N TRP A 315 -10.23 -6.99 18.89
CA TRP A 315 -11.22 -7.35 17.87
C TRP A 315 -12.67 -7.29 18.40
N PRO A 316 -13.63 -6.64 17.68
CA PRO A 316 -13.55 -6.15 16.30
C PRO A 316 -12.84 -4.79 16.11
N GLY A 317 -12.42 -4.13 17.18
CA GLY A 317 -11.74 -2.85 17.10
C GLY A 317 -12.55 -1.76 16.40
N THR A 318 -11.91 -0.97 15.55
CA THR A 318 -12.53 0.06 14.71
C THR A 318 -12.17 -0.17 13.26
N SER A 319 -13.14 -0.10 12.35
CA SER A 319 -12.92 -0.31 10.92
C SER A 319 -13.24 0.94 10.12
N PHE A 320 -12.42 1.23 9.10
CA PHE A 320 -12.62 2.31 8.16
C PHE A 320 -12.72 1.77 6.73
N SER A 321 -13.78 2.15 6.02
CA SER A 321 -13.98 1.76 4.62
C SER A 321 -13.11 2.61 3.70
N TRP A 322 -12.69 2.05 2.57
CA TRP A 322 -11.82 2.73 1.59
C TRP A 322 -12.41 4.02 1.01
N ASP A 323 -13.73 4.23 1.13
CA ASP A 323 -14.46 5.39 0.63
C ASP A 323 -14.73 6.46 1.72
N THR A 324 -14.07 6.34 2.87
CA THR A 324 -14.06 7.35 3.95
C THR A 324 -12.71 8.06 3.99
N GLU A 325 -12.69 9.33 4.41
CA GLU A 325 -11.44 10.09 4.55
C GLU A 325 -10.44 9.36 5.47
N GLU A 326 -10.93 8.75 6.55
CA GLU A 326 -10.12 7.96 7.47
C GLU A 326 -9.52 6.71 6.82
N GLY A 327 -10.32 5.96 6.06
CA GLY A 327 -9.84 4.77 5.36
C GLY A 327 -8.81 5.13 4.29
N ILE A 328 -9.05 6.20 3.54
CA ILE A 328 -8.12 6.73 2.53
C ILE A 328 -6.80 7.16 3.19
N ALA A 329 -6.85 7.87 4.31
CA ALA A 329 -5.67 8.28 5.06
C ALA A 329 -4.82 7.08 5.51
N LEU A 330 -5.45 6.01 5.99
CA LEU A 330 -4.76 4.79 6.41
C LEU A 330 -4.21 3.99 5.23
N ILE A 331 -4.89 3.97 4.08
CA ILE A 331 -4.36 3.41 2.83
C ILE A 331 -3.14 4.22 2.36
N GLY A 332 -3.19 5.54 2.47
CA GLY A 332 -2.10 6.46 2.14
C GLY A 332 -0.89 6.36 3.07
N SER A 333 -1.09 5.92 4.31
CA SER A 333 -0.04 5.82 5.34
C SER A 333 1.15 4.97 4.87
N PRO A 334 2.36 5.14 5.46
CA PRO A 334 3.52 4.32 5.11
C PRO A 334 3.26 2.81 5.14
N ILE A 335 2.45 2.34 6.10
CA ILE A 335 2.07 0.92 6.20
C ILE A 335 1.11 0.53 5.07
N GLY A 336 0.04 1.31 4.84
CA GLY A 336 -0.93 1.04 3.77
C GLY A 336 -0.31 1.07 2.37
N ALA A 337 0.65 1.99 2.17
CA ALA A 337 1.37 2.13 0.91
C ALA A 337 2.16 0.86 0.52
N THR A 338 2.67 0.09 1.50
CA THR A 338 3.44 -1.13 1.21
C THR A 338 2.63 -2.14 0.41
N ILE A 339 1.42 -2.47 0.88
CA ILE A 339 0.54 -3.41 0.21
C ILE A 339 -0.10 -2.78 -1.03
N ALA A 340 -0.46 -1.49 -1.00
CA ALA A 340 -1.01 -0.82 -2.17
C ALA A 340 -0.04 -0.90 -3.36
N HIS A 341 1.26 -0.67 -3.14
CA HIS A 341 2.27 -0.86 -4.18
C HIS A 341 2.36 -2.30 -4.66
N MET A 342 2.29 -3.31 -3.79
CA MET A 342 2.26 -4.71 -4.23
C MET A 342 1.06 -4.99 -5.16
N LEU A 343 -0.14 -4.53 -4.80
CA LEU A 343 -1.35 -4.68 -5.61
C LEU A 343 -1.27 -3.92 -6.94
N ILE A 344 -0.61 -2.76 -6.97
CA ILE A 344 -0.44 -1.94 -8.17
C ILE A 344 0.58 -2.56 -9.14
N ARG A 345 1.69 -3.08 -8.61
CA ARG A 345 2.87 -3.47 -9.40
C ARG A 345 2.79 -4.91 -9.92
N HIS A 346 1.94 -5.76 -9.34
CA HIS A 346 1.79 -7.19 -9.66
C HIS A 346 0.38 -7.52 -10.17
N LYS A 347 -0.26 -6.58 -10.88
CA LYS A 347 -1.63 -6.75 -11.42
C LYS A 347 -1.76 -7.91 -12.40
N ALA A 348 -0.69 -8.23 -13.15
CA ALA A 348 -0.73 -9.30 -14.14
C ALA A 348 -0.98 -10.66 -13.48
N GLU A 349 -0.42 -10.85 -12.29
CA GLU A 349 -0.49 -12.08 -11.52
C GLU A 349 -1.66 -12.07 -10.53
N LEU A 350 -1.82 -10.97 -9.77
CA LEU A 350 -2.86 -10.83 -8.75
C LEU A 350 -4.25 -10.57 -9.33
N GLY A 351 -4.34 -10.00 -10.53
CA GLY A 351 -5.53 -9.31 -10.99
C GLY A 351 -5.62 -7.89 -10.44
N ILE A 352 -6.69 -7.17 -10.79
CA ILE A 352 -6.92 -5.80 -10.33
C ILE A 352 -7.62 -5.87 -8.97
N LYS A 353 -6.84 -5.67 -7.91
CA LYS A 353 -7.31 -5.69 -6.51
C LYS A 353 -7.20 -4.31 -5.88
N HIS A 354 -8.02 -4.06 -4.87
CA HIS A 354 -7.94 -2.86 -4.04
C HIS A 354 -8.15 -3.20 -2.57
N ILE A 355 -7.68 -2.31 -1.70
CA ILE A 355 -8.02 -2.35 -0.27
C ILE A 355 -9.47 -1.89 -0.14
N SER A 356 -10.33 -2.70 0.47
CA SER A 356 -11.73 -2.37 0.71
C SER A 356 -11.96 -1.78 2.10
N LYS A 357 -11.16 -2.17 3.08
CA LYS A 357 -11.36 -1.78 4.49
C LYS A 357 -10.08 -1.93 5.28
N VAL A 358 -9.92 -1.08 6.29
CA VAL A 358 -8.80 -1.14 7.25
C VAL A 358 -9.37 -1.33 8.66
N ASN A 359 -9.00 -2.42 9.33
CA ASN A 359 -9.36 -2.70 10.71
C ASN A 359 -8.21 -2.32 11.64
N VAL A 360 -8.51 -1.51 12.64
CA VAL A 360 -7.60 -1.05 13.68
C VAL A 360 -7.92 -1.79 14.97
N VAL A 361 -6.96 -2.57 15.47
CA VAL A 361 -7.14 -3.38 16.67
C VAL A 361 -5.94 -3.30 17.60
N THR A 362 -6.13 -3.73 18.84
CA THR A 362 -5.04 -4.06 19.77
C THR A 362 -5.11 -5.54 20.17
N ASN A 363 -4.05 -6.03 20.81
CA ASN A 363 -3.97 -7.38 21.37
C ASN A 363 -5.08 -7.67 22.40
N ASP A 364 -5.59 -8.91 22.39
CA ASP A 364 -6.51 -9.47 23.38
C ASP A 364 -5.84 -10.58 24.19
N TYR A 365 -5.19 -10.22 25.30
CA TYR A 365 -4.62 -11.21 26.22
C TYR A 365 -5.68 -11.87 27.14
N GLY A 366 -6.99 -11.67 26.89
CA GLY A 366 -8.06 -12.35 27.64
C GLY A 366 -8.10 -12.03 29.13
N GLY A 367 -7.52 -10.91 29.56
CA GLY A 367 -7.40 -10.52 30.98
C GLY A 367 -6.31 -11.26 31.76
N GLY A 368 -5.54 -12.16 31.11
CA GLY A 368 -4.34 -12.74 31.70
C GLY A 368 -3.27 -11.67 31.88
N ARG A 369 -2.79 -11.48 33.10
CA ARG A 369 -1.64 -10.59 33.34
C ARG A 369 -0.39 -11.19 32.68
N PRO A 370 0.47 -10.38 32.03
CA PRO A 370 1.83 -10.80 31.70
C PRO A 370 2.50 -11.42 32.94
N ARG A 371 3.32 -12.45 32.74
CA ARG A 371 3.96 -13.23 33.84
C ARG A 371 4.82 -12.39 34.80
N PHE A 372 5.03 -11.11 34.53
CA PHE A 372 5.91 -10.20 35.28
C PHE A 372 5.26 -8.91 35.81
N GLY A 373 3.92 -8.84 35.91
CA GLY A 373 3.24 -7.75 36.62
C GLY A 373 3.19 -6.39 35.90
N GLU A 374 3.73 -6.30 34.69
CA GLU A 374 3.49 -5.18 33.78
C GLU A 374 2.05 -5.24 33.24
N GLU A 375 1.39 -4.09 33.09
CA GLU A 375 0.14 -4.06 32.32
C GLU A 375 0.47 -4.49 30.88
N PRO A 376 -0.33 -5.37 30.26
CA PRO A 376 -0.10 -5.75 28.89
C PRO A 376 -0.13 -4.50 28.02
N ARG A 377 0.96 -4.26 27.28
CA ARG A 377 1.02 -3.19 26.28
C ARG A 377 -0.15 -3.35 25.32
N LYS A 378 -0.72 -2.21 24.92
CA LYS A 378 -1.75 -2.13 23.90
C LYS A 378 -1.08 -1.76 22.59
N ASP A 379 -0.59 -2.77 21.91
CA ASP A 379 0.10 -2.61 20.64
C ASP A 379 -0.93 -2.28 19.56
N LEU A 380 -0.57 -1.37 18.65
CA LEU A 380 -1.40 -1.00 17.50
C LEU A 380 -1.17 -2.00 16.37
N HIS A 381 -2.24 -2.61 15.86
CA HIS A 381 -2.19 -3.45 14.67
C HIS A 381 -3.22 -2.98 13.64
N LEU A 382 -2.86 -3.11 12.37
CA LEU A 382 -3.74 -2.81 11.24
C LEU A 382 -3.94 -4.07 10.39
N PHE A 383 -5.17 -4.33 9.97
CA PHE A 383 -5.51 -5.35 8.98
C PHE A 383 -6.25 -4.71 7.81
N PHE A 384 -5.63 -4.74 6.64
CA PHE A 384 -6.16 -4.27 5.37
C PHE A 384 -6.82 -5.46 4.66
N GLU A 385 -8.14 -5.38 4.48
CA GLU A 385 -8.91 -6.32 3.67
C GLU A 385 -8.83 -5.93 2.19
N ILE A 386 -8.61 -6.92 1.34
CA ILE A 386 -8.30 -6.76 -0.09
C ILE A 386 -9.33 -7.55 -0.89
N GLU A 387 -9.92 -6.87 -1.87
CA GLU A 387 -10.94 -7.42 -2.75
C GLU A 387 -10.57 -7.20 -4.22
N ASP A 388 -11.15 -8.02 -5.10
CA ASP A 388 -11.09 -7.76 -6.54
C ASP A 388 -11.91 -6.51 -6.87
N VAL A 389 -11.37 -5.65 -7.73
CA VAL A 389 -12.11 -4.51 -8.24
C VAL A 389 -13.19 -5.04 -9.19
N PRO A 390 -14.48 -4.71 -8.97
CA PRO A 390 -15.55 -5.13 -9.87
C PRO A 390 -15.26 -4.68 -11.31
N ALA A 391 -15.48 -5.57 -12.29
CA ALA A 391 -15.10 -5.33 -13.68
C ALA A 391 -15.70 -4.05 -14.29
N ASP A 392 -16.88 -3.64 -13.81
CA ASP A 392 -17.57 -2.40 -14.20
C ASP A 392 -16.97 -1.14 -13.55
N LYS A 393 -16.18 -1.31 -12.48
CA LYS A 393 -15.50 -0.23 -11.74
C LYS A 393 -14.01 -0.11 -12.07
N VAL A 394 -13.47 -0.99 -12.89
CA VAL A 394 -12.08 -0.88 -13.35
C VAL A 394 -11.93 0.40 -14.17
N THR A 395 -11.06 1.29 -13.71
CA THR A 395 -10.74 2.53 -14.43
C THR A 395 -9.93 2.18 -15.68
N THR A 396 -10.53 2.40 -16.84
CA THR A 396 -9.93 2.08 -18.15
C THR A 396 -8.93 3.14 -18.61
N ASP A 397 -8.11 2.79 -19.60
CA ASP A 397 -7.14 3.71 -20.19
C ASP A 397 -7.79 5.04 -20.62
N PRO A 398 -7.11 6.19 -20.49
CA PRO A 398 -7.66 7.50 -20.89
C PRO A 398 -8.23 7.56 -22.32
N ALA A 399 -7.62 6.82 -23.25
CA ALA A 399 -8.10 6.71 -24.64
C ALA A 399 -9.40 5.88 -24.78
N GLU A 400 -9.62 4.89 -23.90
CA GLU A 400 -10.87 4.14 -23.83
C GLU A 400 -11.93 4.89 -23.02
N GLN A 401 -11.53 5.64 -21.99
CA GLN A 401 -12.41 6.54 -21.24
C GLN A 401 -13.02 7.59 -22.16
N GLN A 402 -12.20 8.25 -23.01
CA GLN A 402 -12.68 9.17 -24.04
C GLN A 402 -13.66 8.52 -25.03
N LYS A 403 -13.39 7.28 -25.47
CA LYS A 403 -14.31 6.55 -26.36
C LYS A 403 -15.62 6.19 -25.65
N ARG A 404 -15.57 5.70 -24.41
CA ARG A 404 -16.74 5.36 -23.61
C ARG A 404 -17.60 6.57 -23.31
N ASP A 405 -17.00 7.70 -22.95
CA ASP A 405 -17.71 8.94 -22.67
C ASP A 405 -18.35 9.53 -23.93
N SER A 406 -17.70 9.41 -25.09
CA SER A 406 -18.25 9.83 -26.38
C SER A 406 -19.48 9.00 -26.77
N VAL A 407 -19.41 7.68 -26.58
CA VAL A 407 -20.54 6.74 -26.82
C VAL A 407 -21.69 6.98 -25.85
N LYS A 408 -21.40 7.26 -24.57
CA LYS A 408 -22.40 7.49 -23.52
C LYS A 408 -23.16 8.81 -23.67
N HIS A 409 -22.57 9.81 -24.34
CA HIS A 409 -23.20 11.10 -24.63
C HIS A 409 -23.81 11.19 -26.04
N GLY A 410 -23.87 10.08 -26.79
CA GLY A 410 -24.45 10.07 -28.14
C GLY A 410 -23.66 10.89 -29.16
N ILE A 411 -22.37 11.14 -28.91
CA ILE A 411 -21.48 11.85 -29.82
C ILE A 411 -20.78 10.79 -30.68
N GLU A 412 -21.17 10.68 -31.95
CA GLU A 412 -20.46 9.84 -32.91
C GLU A 412 -19.00 10.28 -33.00
N VAL A 413 -18.10 9.32 -32.81
CA VAL A 413 -16.65 9.55 -32.76
C VAL A 413 -16.16 9.97 -34.14
N PHE A 414 -15.63 11.19 -34.26
CA PHE A 414 -14.99 11.70 -35.46
C PHE A 414 -13.70 10.89 -35.75
N GLU A 415 -13.66 10.13 -36.85
CA GLU A 415 -12.39 9.63 -37.38
C GLU A 415 -11.63 10.79 -38.02
N SER A 416 -10.61 11.31 -37.34
CA SER A 416 -9.66 12.25 -37.93
C SER A 416 -8.47 11.48 -38.51
N LYS A 417 -8.27 11.56 -39.82
CA LYS A 417 -7.08 11.02 -40.49
C LYS A 417 -6.11 12.17 -40.72
N VAL A 418 -4.85 12.02 -40.29
CA VAL A 418 -3.79 12.96 -40.63
C VAL A 418 -3.42 12.75 -42.09
N VAL A 419 -3.64 13.76 -42.94
CA VAL A 419 -3.40 13.66 -44.39
C VAL A 419 -2.04 14.25 -44.77
N HIS A 420 -1.54 15.20 -43.99
CA HIS A 420 -0.23 15.78 -44.22
C HIS A 420 0.43 16.26 -42.92
N MET A 421 1.72 15.97 -42.78
CA MET A 421 2.58 16.45 -41.70
C MET A 421 3.91 16.92 -42.31
N ASN A 422 4.32 18.16 -42.05
CA ASN A 422 5.64 18.61 -42.50
C ASN A 422 6.76 17.90 -41.72
N LYS A 423 7.99 17.89 -42.25
CA LYS A 423 9.14 17.15 -41.67
C LYS A 423 9.52 17.59 -40.24
N ASN A 424 9.04 18.75 -39.78
CA ASN A 424 9.35 19.31 -38.48
C ASN A 424 8.15 19.24 -37.50
N GLY A 425 7.06 18.55 -37.88
CA GLY A 425 5.89 18.30 -37.03
C GLY A 425 5.02 19.52 -36.69
N SER A 426 5.38 20.73 -37.17
CA SER A 426 4.73 21.98 -36.72
C SER A 426 3.40 22.28 -37.39
N ASN A 427 3.10 21.66 -38.54
CA ASN A 427 1.82 21.80 -39.23
C ASN A 427 1.26 20.42 -39.55
N ILE A 428 0.11 20.09 -38.94
CA ILE A 428 -0.64 18.85 -39.15
C ILE A 428 -1.98 19.22 -39.80
N VAL A 429 -2.20 18.75 -41.02
CA VAL A 429 -3.50 18.87 -41.70
C VAL A 429 -4.29 17.58 -41.46
N ARG A 430 -5.49 17.72 -40.87
CA ARG A 430 -6.41 16.60 -40.61
C ARG A 430 -7.60 16.70 -41.54
N GLU A 431 -7.96 15.57 -42.14
CA GLU A 431 -9.22 15.40 -42.85
C GLU A 431 -10.22 14.77 -41.88
N HIS A 432 -11.40 15.37 -41.84
CA HIS A 432 -12.54 14.88 -41.08
C HIS A 432 -13.49 14.22 -42.07
N ILE A 433 -13.60 12.89 -42.00
CA ILE A 433 -14.52 12.15 -42.87
C ILE A 433 -15.87 12.09 -42.16
N MET A 434 -16.87 12.80 -42.68
CA MET A 434 -18.27 12.60 -42.31
C MET A 434 -18.82 11.42 -43.09
N ARG A 435 -19.29 10.37 -42.39
CA ARG A 435 -20.15 9.34 -42.99
C ARG A 435 -21.57 9.61 -42.52
N ILE A 436 -22.47 9.83 -43.48
CA ILE A 436 -23.91 10.01 -43.26
C ILE A 436 -24.59 8.64 -43.29
#